data_AF-A0A7F5R752-F1
#
_entry.id   AF-A0A7F5R752-F1
#
_cell.length_a   1.000
_cell.length_b   1.000
_cell.length_c   1.000
_cell.angle_alpha   90.00
_cell.angle_beta   90.00
_cell.angle_gamma   90.00
#
_symmetry.space_group_name_H-M   'P 1'
#
loop_
_entity.id
_entity.type
_entity.pdbx_description
1 polymer ?
#
loop_
_entity_poly.entity_id
_entity_poly.type
_entity_poly.pdbx_seq_one_letter_code
_entity_poly.pdbx_strand_id
1 'polypeptide(L)'
;MCLVTFATGLSILNINVYHRGERGNPISKTLKRIVNILSGVFPFSRINNSSNEKVIKIFWKNQVSTVGVTFPNYHPNLSQRRLLQVGNISRKYSKADDNAERLTRDLFSNYDVNIRAAVKFSKSTAVNFTLFLHSLIEVDEKKQILVTDSWILAEWVDYRLQWNVSEYGGLKSLMIPSENIWKPDIKLHNTANRKSNSMQIATFANVSNKGEISFYQQGIFYTYCKMDISYFPFDTQTCSLLWESWSYDSTEIELTPQKKVGLVLYEDSGEFEVTYFKSSKRLVLNGSKYYWVAEYTLRLRRRPLAYVFNLIIPCGLINAVALLVFYMPSQTGEKVTLGINCLVSMTVFLINIKDSLPSTGTISIISEYFLLYYLGEEIVE
;
A
#
# COMPACT_ATOMS: atom_id res chain seq x y z
N MET A 1 -5.22 14.62 -21.28
CA MET A 1 -5.97 14.45 -22.54
C MET A 1 -7.46 14.80 -22.37
N CYS A 2 -8.20 14.30 -21.37
CA CYS A 2 -9.63 14.66 -21.16
C CYS A 2 -9.91 16.16 -20.96
N LEU A 3 -8.99 16.90 -20.33
CA LEU A 3 -9.10 18.37 -20.21
C LEU A 3 -8.96 19.08 -21.57
N VAL A 4 -8.18 18.52 -22.49
CA VAL A 4 -7.97 19.10 -23.82
C VAL A 4 -9.19 18.84 -24.69
N THR A 5 -9.78 17.64 -24.64
CA THR A 5 -11.02 17.32 -25.36
C THR A 5 -12.23 18.09 -24.82
N PHE A 6 -12.32 18.27 -23.50
CA PHE A 6 -13.35 19.10 -22.88
C PHE A 6 -13.16 20.59 -23.22
N ALA A 7 -11.92 21.09 -23.21
CA ALA A 7 -11.61 22.46 -23.62
C ALA A 7 -11.86 22.70 -25.11
N THR A 8 -11.55 21.74 -25.99
CA THR A 8 -11.88 21.83 -27.42
C THR A 8 -13.40 21.80 -27.62
N GLY A 9 -14.13 20.94 -26.90
CA GLY A 9 -15.59 20.91 -26.93
C GLY A 9 -16.22 22.24 -26.46
N LEU A 10 -15.72 22.81 -25.36
CA LEU A 10 -16.16 24.11 -24.86
C LEU A 10 -15.79 25.26 -25.82
N SER A 11 -14.64 25.19 -26.48
CA SER A 11 -14.19 26.20 -27.44
C SER A 11 -15.05 26.20 -28.69
N ILE A 12 -15.44 25.03 -29.19
CA ILE A 12 -16.37 24.88 -30.32
C ILE A 12 -17.73 25.42 -29.93
N LEU A 13 -18.21 25.10 -28.72
CA LEU A 13 -19.49 25.60 -28.20
C LEU A 13 -19.48 27.13 -28.02
N ASN A 14 -18.38 27.69 -27.54
CA ASN A 14 -18.19 29.14 -27.42
C ASN A 14 -18.16 29.84 -28.79
N ILE A 15 -17.41 29.30 -29.75
CA ILE A 15 -17.33 29.83 -31.11
C ILE A 15 -18.72 29.79 -31.78
N ASN A 16 -19.48 28.70 -31.61
CA ASN A 16 -20.80 28.55 -32.22
C ASN A 16 -21.85 29.48 -31.58
N VAL A 17 -21.78 29.71 -30.27
CA VAL A 17 -22.63 30.70 -29.58
C VAL A 17 -22.26 32.13 -29.97
N TYR A 18 -20.97 32.44 -30.16
CA TYR A 18 -20.52 33.78 -30.56
C TYR A 18 -20.87 34.08 -32.03
N HIS A 19 -20.68 33.12 -32.94
CA HIS A 19 -21.03 33.28 -34.36
C HIS A 19 -22.55 33.39 -34.60
N ARG A 20 -23.40 32.81 -33.75
CA ARG A 20 -24.86 33.06 -33.79
C ARG A 20 -25.24 34.50 -33.41
N GLY A 21 -24.38 35.22 -32.70
CA GLY A 21 -24.58 36.63 -32.37
C GLY A 21 -24.50 37.57 -33.58
N GLU A 22 -23.74 37.20 -34.62
CA GLU A 22 -23.60 38.00 -35.84
C GLU A 22 -24.67 37.72 -36.92
N ARG A 23 -25.44 36.64 -36.82
CA ARG A 23 -26.51 36.29 -37.79
C ARG A 23 -27.91 36.81 -37.40
N GLY A 24 -28.00 37.82 -36.54
CA GLY A 24 -29.24 38.59 -36.33
C GLY A 24 -30.32 37.95 -35.44
N ASN A 25 -30.11 36.76 -34.86
CA ASN A 25 -31.05 36.17 -33.90
C ASN A 25 -30.56 36.31 -32.45
N PRO A 26 -31.31 36.95 -31.54
CA PRO A 26 -30.85 37.22 -30.18
C PRO A 26 -30.75 35.93 -29.34
N ILE A 27 -29.54 35.65 -28.85
CA ILE A 27 -29.25 34.57 -27.90
C ILE A 27 -29.93 34.88 -26.55
N SER A 28 -30.55 33.89 -25.91
CA SER A 28 -31.22 34.10 -24.61
C SER A 28 -30.21 34.54 -23.54
N LYS A 29 -30.59 35.51 -22.70
CA LYS A 29 -29.74 36.08 -21.64
C LYS A 29 -29.28 35.02 -20.62
N THR A 30 -30.05 33.95 -20.46
CA THR A 30 -29.74 32.80 -19.61
C THR A 30 -28.60 31.96 -20.18
N LEU A 31 -28.57 31.73 -21.50
CA LEU A 31 -27.52 30.96 -22.16
C LEU A 31 -26.17 31.70 -22.10
N LYS A 32 -26.18 33.03 -22.31
CA LYS A 32 -24.99 33.88 -22.13
C LYS A 32 -24.46 33.86 -20.69
N ARG A 33 -25.34 33.81 -19.67
CA ARG A 33 -24.93 33.70 -18.27
C ARG A 33 -24.26 32.36 -17.97
N ILE A 34 -24.81 31.25 -18.46
CA ILE A 34 -24.26 29.90 -18.23
C ILE A 34 -22.88 29.76 -18.90
N VAL A 35 -22.75 30.22 -20.14
CA VAL A 35 -21.47 30.22 -20.87
C VAL A 35 -20.43 31.11 -20.18
N ASN A 36 -20.82 32.29 -19.69
CA ASN A 36 -19.92 33.17 -18.95
C ASN A 36 -19.49 32.58 -17.59
N ILE A 37 -20.39 31.90 -16.87
CA ILE A 37 -20.07 31.21 -15.61
C ILE A 37 -19.07 30.06 -15.86
N LEU A 38 -19.28 29.27 -16.92
CA LEU A 38 -18.38 28.16 -17.28
C LEU A 38 -17.01 28.66 -17.81
N SER A 39 -16.96 29.81 -18.49
CA SER A 39 -15.72 30.42 -18.97
C SER A 39 -14.89 31.11 -17.88
N GLY A 40 -15.49 31.43 -16.72
CA GLY A 40 -14.82 32.09 -15.60
C GLY A 40 -14.08 31.14 -14.64
N VAL A 41 -14.34 29.83 -14.74
CA VAL A 41 -13.77 28.81 -13.82
C VAL A 41 -12.38 28.33 -14.27
N PHE A 42 -11.98 28.59 -15.52
CA PHE A 42 -10.67 28.21 -16.06
C PHE A 42 -9.94 29.42 -16.66
N PRO A 43 -8.89 29.96 -16.01
CA PRO A 43 -8.10 31.04 -16.58
C PRO A 43 -7.23 30.50 -17.72
N PHE A 44 -7.59 30.82 -18.96
CA PHE A 44 -6.71 30.59 -20.12
C PHE A 44 -5.78 31.78 -20.33
N SER A 45 -4.48 31.48 -20.31
CA SER A 45 -3.39 32.42 -20.58
C SER A 45 -3.49 32.99 -22.00
N ARG A 46 -3.45 34.32 -22.11
CA ARG A 46 -3.39 35.06 -23.37
C ARG A 46 -1.96 34.97 -23.95
N ILE A 47 -1.78 34.24 -25.04
CA ILE A 47 -0.51 34.20 -25.79
C ILE A 47 -0.54 35.37 -26.78
N ASN A 48 0.27 36.39 -26.55
CA ASN A 48 0.58 37.42 -27.54
C ASN A 48 1.78 36.97 -28.36
N ASN A 49 1.60 36.85 -29.67
CA ASN A 49 2.66 36.47 -30.59
C ASN A 49 3.30 37.74 -31.16
N SER A 50 4.36 38.22 -30.51
CA SER A 50 5.28 39.19 -31.12
C SER A 50 6.72 38.85 -30.76
N SER A 51 7.50 38.57 -31.81
CA SER A 51 8.96 38.54 -31.90
C SER A 51 9.72 37.56 -30.98
N ASN A 52 10.21 36.48 -31.60
CA ASN A 52 11.46 35.74 -31.34
C ASN A 52 11.94 35.63 -29.88
N GLU A 53 11.34 34.72 -29.11
CA GLU A 53 12.04 33.89 -28.12
C GLU A 53 11.11 32.77 -27.61
N LYS A 54 11.50 31.50 -27.78
CA LYS A 54 10.81 30.35 -27.17
C LYS A 54 11.31 30.17 -25.73
N VAL A 55 10.70 30.84 -24.75
CA VAL A 55 10.88 30.48 -23.32
C VAL A 55 9.59 30.73 -22.54
N ILE A 56 9.00 29.68 -21.99
CA ILE A 56 7.94 29.76 -20.97
C ILE A 56 8.64 30.08 -19.64
N LYS A 57 8.51 31.31 -19.13
CA LYS A 57 9.00 31.71 -17.80
C LYS A 57 7.85 31.66 -16.79
N ILE A 58 7.90 30.67 -15.90
CA ILE A 58 7.10 30.62 -14.67
C ILE A 58 8.03 31.08 -13.54
N PHE A 59 7.74 32.23 -12.93
CA PHE A 59 8.48 32.71 -11.75
C PHE A 59 7.81 32.19 -10.48
N TRP A 60 8.57 31.42 -9.70
CA TRP A 60 8.35 31.29 -8.27
C TRP A 60 9.60 31.72 -7.50
N LYS A 61 9.31 32.28 -6.33
CA LYS A 61 10.15 33.01 -5.39
C LYS A 61 11.32 32.16 -4.85
N ASN A 62 12.51 32.73 -4.91
CA ASN A 62 13.65 32.60 -3.99
C ASN A 62 13.89 31.26 -3.27
N GLN A 63 14.83 30.46 -3.77
CA GLN A 63 16.17 30.26 -3.18
C GLN A 63 16.88 29.11 -3.92
N VAL A 64 18.03 29.41 -4.52
CA VAL A 64 18.97 28.41 -5.06
C VAL A 64 20.20 28.46 -4.15
N SER A 65 20.42 27.40 -3.38
CA SER A 65 21.66 27.18 -2.65
C SER A 65 22.48 26.12 -3.39
N THR A 66 23.56 26.58 -4.03
CA THR A 66 24.64 25.74 -4.55
C THR A 66 25.53 25.32 -3.39
N VAL A 67 25.56 24.02 -3.05
CA VAL A 67 26.55 23.44 -2.13
C VAL A 67 27.67 22.85 -2.97
N GLY A 68 28.84 23.50 -2.94
CA GLY A 68 30.07 22.95 -3.50
C GLY A 68 30.63 21.86 -2.59
N VAL A 69 30.83 20.66 -3.13
CA VAL A 69 31.54 19.58 -2.46
C VAL A 69 32.95 19.53 -3.00
N THR A 70 33.92 19.98 -2.21
CA THR A 70 35.35 19.77 -2.49
C THR A 70 35.81 18.49 -1.81
N PHE A 71 36.26 17.52 -2.61
CA PHE A 71 36.93 16.32 -2.12
C PHE A 71 38.39 16.65 -1.78
N PRO A 72 38.93 16.28 -0.61
CA PRO A 72 40.35 16.44 -0.33
C PRO A 72 41.17 15.37 -1.07
N ASN A 73 42.25 15.84 -1.70
CA ASN A 73 43.23 15.00 -2.40
C ASN A 73 43.91 14.01 -1.45
N TYR A 74 43.90 12.75 -1.86
CA TYR A 74 44.56 11.63 -1.17
C TYR A 74 46.05 11.61 -1.55
N HIS A 75 46.94 11.86 -0.58
CA HIS A 75 48.37 11.62 -0.72
C HIS A 75 48.73 10.24 -0.13
N PRO A 76 49.41 9.35 -0.88
CA PRO A 76 49.98 8.14 -0.31
C PRO A 76 51.40 8.47 0.15
N ASN A 77 51.65 8.37 1.45
CA ASN A 77 52.95 7.98 2.03
C ASN A 77 52.85 8.09 3.55
N LEU A 78 52.72 6.93 4.21
CA LEU A 78 53.07 6.73 5.63
C LEU A 78 53.12 5.22 5.90
N SER A 79 54.02 4.53 5.22
CA SER A 79 54.56 3.27 5.72
C SER A 79 55.52 3.57 6.88
N GLN A 80 55.56 2.65 7.84
CA GLN A 80 56.62 2.53 8.86
C GLN A 80 56.48 3.35 10.17
N ARG A 81 55.28 3.41 10.76
CA ARG A 81 55.08 3.63 12.22
C ARG A 81 53.93 2.83 12.86
N ARG A 82 53.51 1.71 12.26
CA ARG A 82 52.32 0.96 12.72
C ARG A 82 52.58 -0.35 13.46
N LEU A 83 53.84 -0.76 13.66
CA LEU A 83 54.15 -2.04 14.33
C LEU A 83 54.42 -1.95 15.84
N LEU A 84 54.72 -0.77 16.38
CA LEU A 84 54.93 -0.59 17.84
C LEU A 84 53.65 -0.24 18.61
N GLN A 85 52.56 0.14 17.93
CA GLN A 85 51.27 0.38 18.60
C GLN A 85 50.41 -0.89 18.74
N VAL A 86 50.63 -1.94 17.94
CA VAL A 86 49.84 -3.19 18.04
C VAL A 86 50.09 -3.88 19.37
N GLY A 87 51.32 -3.89 19.89
CA GLY A 87 51.66 -4.50 21.18
C GLY A 87 51.06 -3.80 22.41
N ASN A 88 50.86 -2.47 22.35
CA ASN A 88 50.24 -1.70 23.43
C ASN A 88 48.71 -1.61 23.33
N ILE A 89 48.13 -1.86 22.15
CA ILE A 89 46.68 -1.99 21.99
C ILE A 89 46.22 -3.33 22.60
N SER A 90 46.98 -4.42 22.46
CA SER A 90 46.65 -5.73 23.06
C SER A 90 46.55 -5.73 24.60
N ARG A 91 47.29 -4.86 25.30
CA ARG A 91 47.22 -4.78 26.78
C ARG A 91 46.01 -4.01 27.31
N LYS A 92 45.37 -3.16 26.50
CA LYS A 92 44.15 -2.41 26.91
C LYS A 92 42.87 -3.25 26.79
N TYR A 93 42.89 -4.35 26.04
CA TYR A 93 41.77 -5.29 25.89
C TYR A 93 41.83 -6.51 26.83
N SER A 94 42.79 -6.56 27.77
CA SER A 94 42.93 -7.66 28.75
C SER A 94 41.77 -7.77 29.78
N LYS A 95 40.76 -6.90 29.69
CA LYS A 95 39.48 -6.97 30.41
C LYS A 95 38.31 -6.71 29.45
N ALA A 96 38.33 -7.32 28.27
CA ALA A 96 37.08 -7.46 27.52
C ALA A 96 36.12 -8.35 28.33
N ASP A 97 34.85 -7.96 28.41
CA ASP A 97 33.81 -8.72 29.09
C ASP A 97 33.47 -9.98 28.27
N ASP A 98 34.21 -11.05 28.53
CA ASP A 98 34.08 -12.36 27.85
C ASP A 98 32.84 -13.13 28.31
N ASN A 99 32.03 -12.58 29.24
CA ASN A 99 30.88 -13.29 29.79
C ASN A 99 29.82 -13.62 28.73
N ALA A 100 29.63 -12.75 27.73
CA ALA A 100 28.67 -12.99 26.65
C ALA A 100 29.14 -14.09 25.68
N GLU A 101 30.43 -14.12 25.35
CA GLU A 101 31.01 -15.16 24.50
C GLU A 101 31.01 -16.51 25.24
N ARG A 102 31.42 -16.52 26.52
CA ARG A 102 31.36 -17.71 27.37
C ARG A 102 29.94 -18.24 27.48
N LEU A 103 28.96 -17.39 27.79
CA LEU A 103 27.56 -17.79 27.84
C LEU A 103 27.09 -18.40 26.52
N THR A 104 27.42 -17.77 25.41
CA THR A 104 27.03 -18.27 24.07
C THR A 104 27.61 -19.67 23.84
N ARG A 105 28.89 -19.88 24.15
CA ARG A 105 29.54 -21.20 24.03
C ARG A 105 28.87 -22.26 24.92
N ASP A 106 28.54 -21.89 26.16
CA ASP A 106 27.92 -22.80 27.13
C ASP A 106 26.50 -23.19 26.68
N LEU A 107 25.70 -22.23 26.24
CA LEU A 107 24.32 -22.45 25.74
C LEU A 107 24.29 -23.32 24.49
N PHE A 108 25.20 -23.11 23.53
CA PHE A 108 25.17 -23.81 22.24
C PHE A 108 25.95 -25.13 22.20
N SER A 109 26.68 -25.49 23.25
CA SER A 109 27.48 -26.72 23.31
C SER A 109 26.68 -28.01 23.03
N ASN A 110 25.42 -28.06 23.47
CA ASN A 110 24.51 -29.20 23.31
C ASN A 110 23.13 -28.79 22.75
N TYR A 111 23.08 -27.68 22.01
CA TYR A 111 21.83 -27.16 21.46
C TYR A 111 21.61 -27.65 20.03
N ASP A 112 20.53 -28.41 19.82
CA ASP A 112 20.06 -28.76 18.47
C ASP A 112 18.92 -27.82 18.05
N VAL A 113 19.19 -27.06 16.98
CA VAL A 113 18.29 -26.09 16.34
C VAL A 113 17.06 -26.75 15.71
N ASN A 114 17.15 -28.03 15.32
CA ASN A 114 16.07 -28.72 14.63
C ASN A 114 15.01 -29.26 15.60
N ILE A 115 15.30 -29.26 16.91
CA ILE A 115 14.43 -29.80 17.93
C ILE A 115 13.55 -28.69 18.52
N ARG A 116 12.24 -28.94 18.51
CA ARG A 116 11.23 -28.05 19.09
C ARG A 116 11.52 -27.71 20.54
N ALA A 117 11.37 -26.44 20.89
CA ALA A 117 11.52 -25.92 22.25
C ALA A 117 10.34 -26.37 23.15
N ALA A 118 10.32 -27.65 23.51
CA ALA A 118 9.28 -28.25 24.34
C ALA A 118 9.89 -29.08 25.46
N VAL A 119 9.48 -28.81 26.71
CA VAL A 119 9.99 -29.54 27.89
C VAL A 119 9.69 -31.05 27.79
N LYS A 120 8.55 -31.40 27.19
CA LYS A 120 8.15 -32.77 26.88
C LYS A 120 7.54 -32.81 25.50
N PHE A 121 7.73 -33.92 24.79
CA PHE A 121 7.13 -34.12 23.47
C PHE A 121 5.60 -33.97 23.47
N SER A 122 4.93 -34.38 24.56
CA SER A 122 3.47 -34.30 24.70
C SER A 122 2.91 -32.92 25.02
N LYS A 123 3.76 -31.92 25.32
CA LYS A 123 3.30 -30.56 25.62
C LYS A 123 3.43 -29.68 24.38
N SER A 124 2.45 -28.81 24.15
CA SER A 124 2.51 -27.78 23.13
C SER A 124 3.49 -26.67 23.54
N THR A 125 4.16 -26.08 22.54
CA THR A 125 4.93 -24.86 22.71
C THR A 125 4.00 -23.68 22.47
N ALA A 126 3.75 -22.87 23.50
CA ALA A 126 2.94 -21.66 23.39
C ALA A 126 3.73 -20.58 22.66
N VAL A 127 3.17 -20.05 21.56
CA VAL A 127 3.77 -18.96 20.80
C VAL A 127 2.81 -17.79 20.79
N ASN A 128 3.23 -16.68 21.39
CA ASN A 128 2.54 -15.42 21.33
C ASN A 128 2.89 -14.73 20.01
N PHE A 129 1.87 -14.40 19.22
CA PHE A 129 2.05 -13.80 17.91
C PHE A 129 1.42 -12.42 17.88
N THR A 130 2.17 -11.42 17.44
CA THR A 130 1.70 -10.06 17.29
C THR A 130 2.01 -9.57 15.88
N LEU A 131 1.00 -9.04 15.20
CA LEU A 131 1.15 -8.39 13.90
C LEU A 131 1.03 -6.87 14.08
N PHE A 132 2.02 -6.16 13.59
CA PHE A 132 2.05 -4.71 13.49
C PHE A 132 1.90 -4.31 12.03
N LEU A 133 0.84 -3.58 11.70
CA LEU A 133 0.64 -3.06 10.35
C LEU A 133 1.42 -1.75 10.21
N HIS A 134 2.40 -1.71 9.30
CA HIS A 134 3.19 -0.51 9.04
C HIS A 134 2.58 0.34 7.93
N SER A 135 2.26 -0.25 6.79
CA SER A 135 1.61 0.47 5.69
C SER A 135 0.81 -0.45 4.77
N LEU A 136 -0.16 0.14 4.07
CA LEU A 136 -0.84 -0.49 2.94
C LEU A 136 -0.09 -0.10 1.66
N ILE A 137 0.57 -1.06 1.03
CA ILE A 137 1.36 -0.80 -0.18
C ILE A 137 0.43 -0.75 -1.40
N GLU A 138 -0.40 -1.78 -1.58
CA GLU A 138 -1.23 -1.92 -2.77
C GLU A 138 -2.50 -2.73 -2.45
N VAL A 139 -3.61 -2.32 -3.02
CA VAL A 139 -4.89 -3.06 -3.00
C VAL A 139 -5.26 -3.30 -4.46
N ASP A 140 -5.01 -4.51 -4.95
CA ASP A 140 -5.33 -4.90 -6.33
C ASP A 140 -6.68 -5.62 -6.34
N GLU A 141 -7.74 -4.90 -6.64
CA GLU A 141 -9.10 -5.44 -6.68
C GLU A 141 -9.32 -6.41 -7.84
N LYS A 142 -8.55 -6.26 -8.93
CA LYS A 142 -8.65 -7.13 -10.10
C LYS A 142 -8.03 -8.49 -9.83
N LYS A 143 -6.85 -8.53 -9.20
CA LYS A 143 -6.19 -9.77 -8.80
C LYS A 143 -6.69 -10.29 -7.45
N GLN A 144 -7.48 -9.51 -6.71
CA GLN A 144 -7.97 -9.85 -5.37
C GLN A 144 -6.81 -10.03 -4.37
N ILE A 145 -5.82 -9.14 -4.45
CA ILE A 145 -4.58 -9.19 -3.66
C ILE A 145 -4.46 -7.92 -2.82
N LEU A 146 -4.24 -8.10 -1.53
CA LEU A 146 -3.84 -7.06 -0.59
C LEU A 146 -2.34 -7.19 -0.32
N VAL A 147 -1.59 -6.12 -0.52
CA VAL A 147 -0.15 -6.04 -0.24
C VAL A 147 0.08 -5.12 0.95
N THR A 148 0.64 -5.67 2.03
CA THR A 148 0.91 -4.93 3.28
C THR A 148 2.38 -5.00 3.65
N ASP A 149 2.96 -3.88 4.09
CA ASP A 149 4.20 -3.91 4.89
C ASP A 149 3.81 -4.09 6.36
N SER A 150 4.36 -5.10 7.01
CA SER A 150 4.04 -5.42 8.40
C SER A 150 5.22 -6.02 9.13
N TRP A 151 5.25 -5.78 10.44
CA TRP A 151 6.21 -6.40 11.33
C TRP A 151 5.51 -7.45 12.17
N ILE A 152 6.20 -8.57 12.33
CA ILE A 152 5.75 -9.69 13.15
C ILE A 152 6.63 -9.72 14.39
N LEU A 153 6.00 -9.94 15.54
CA LEU A 153 6.67 -10.32 16.77
C LEU A 153 6.15 -11.69 17.17
N ALA A 154 7.05 -12.68 17.14
CA ALA A 154 6.82 -14.02 17.68
C ALA A 154 7.59 -14.17 18.98
N GLU A 155 6.88 -14.54 20.05
CA GLU A 155 7.46 -14.74 21.37
C GLU A 155 7.17 -16.14 21.89
N TRP A 156 8.21 -16.86 22.28
CA TRP A 156 8.11 -18.20 22.87
C TRP A 156 9.17 -18.38 23.94
N VAL A 157 9.13 -19.52 24.63
CA VAL A 157 10.11 -19.85 25.67
C VAL A 157 10.86 -21.11 25.28
N ASP A 158 12.20 -21.05 25.28
CA ASP A 158 13.07 -22.22 25.16
C ASP A 158 13.77 -22.48 26.49
N TYR A 159 13.43 -23.61 27.12
CA TYR A 159 13.99 -24.01 28.41
C TYR A 159 15.49 -24.29 28.36
N ARG A 160 16.05 -24.55 27.17
CA ARG A 160 17.49 -24.82 26.97
C ARG A 160 18.33 -23.54 26.97
N LEU A 161 17.70 -22.39 26.70
CA LEU A 161 18.37 -21.09 26.60
C LEU A 161 18.21 -20.26 27.87
N GLN A 162 18.28 -20.92 29.03
CA GLN A 162 18.17 -20.29 30.35
C GLN A 162 19.53 -20.21 31.03
N TRP A 163 19.81 -19.11 31.72
CA TRP A 163 21.05 -18.96 32.49
C TRP A 163 20.85 -18.11 33.74
N ASN A 164 21.80 -18.27 34.67
CA ASN A 164 21.82 -17.50 35.90
C ASN A 164 22.57 -16.18 35.69
N VAL A 165 21.89 -15.06 35.89
CA VAL A 165 22.42 -13.70 35.67
C VAL A 165 23.68 -13.43 36.51
N SER A 166 23.75 -14.01 37.71
CA SER A 166 24.88 -13.84 38.64
C SER A 166 26.19 -14.47 38.13
N GLU A 167 26.12 -15.49 37.28
CA GLU A 167 27.30 -16.23 36.79
C GLU A 167 27.99 -15.52 35.61
N TYR A 168 27.24 -14.74 34.84
CA TYR A 168 27.69 -14.10 33.60
C TYR A 168 27.68 -12.57 33.69
N GLY A 169 28.16 -12.03 34.82
CA GLY A 169 28.40 -10.58 34.95
C GLY A 169 27.15 -9.70 34.93
N GLY A 170 25.96 -10.24 35.27
CA GLY A 170 24.73 -9.47 35.26
C GLY A 170 23.98 -9.47 33.92
N LEU A 171 24.39 -10.30 32.96
CA LEU A 171 23.79 -10.37 31.63
C LEU A 171 22.34 -10.89 31.70
N LYS A 172 21.38 -10.05 31.33
CA LYS A 172 19.93 -10.36 31.35
C LYS A 172 19.36 -10.75 29.99
N SER A 173 19.99 -10.29 28.91
CA SER A 173 19.52 -10.49 27.55
C SER A 173 20.70 -10.64 26.60
N LEU A 174 20.54 -11.50 25.60
CA LEU A 174 21.54 -11.78 24.59
C LEU A 174 20.89 -11.77 23.20
N MET A 175 21.50 -11.07 22.25
CA MET A 175 21.07 -11.08 20.85
C MET A 175 21.74 -12.25 20.13
N ILE A 176 20.95 -13.18 19.62
CA ILE A 176 21.45 -14.41 18.99
C ILE A 176 20.94 -14.45 17.54
N PRO A 177 21.77 -14.85 16.56
CA PRO A 177 21.29 -15.08 15.21
C PRO A 177 20.10 -16.04 15.18
N SER A 178 19.03 -15.68 14.48
CA SER A 178 17.79 -16.48 14.41
C SER A 178 17.98 -17.83 13.73
N GLU A 179 19.05 -18.03 12.97
CA GLU A 179 19.39 -19.31 12.34
C GLU A 179 20.03 -20.31 13.31
N ASN A 180 20.54 -19.84 14.46
CA ASN A 180 21.20 -20.69 15.45
C ASN A 180 20.24 -21.18 16.54
N ILE A 181 19.00 -20.70 16.54
CA ILE A 181 17.96 -21.07 17.51
C ILE A 181 16.75 -21.68 16.81
N TRP A 182 16.10 -22.64 17.46
CA TRP A 182 14.85 -23.18 16.96
C TRP A 182 13.81 -22.06 16.90
N LYS A 183 13.13 -21.92 15.77
CA LYS A 183 12.04 -20.95 15.55
C LYS A 183 10.82 -21.65 14.97
N PRO A 184 9.59 -21.28 15.39
CA PRO A 184 8.37 -21.84 14.84
C PRO A 184 8.19 -21.39 13.38
N ASP A 185 7.70 -22.29 12.53
CA ASP A 185 7.54 -22.06 11.09
C ASP A 185 6.19 -21.39 10.76
N ILE A 186 5.97 -20.21 11.36
CA ILE A 186 4.73 -19.46 11.17
C ILE A 186 4.71 -18.82 9.77
N LYS A 187 3.68 -19.14 8.99
CA LYS A 187 3.50 -18.68 7.61
C LYS A 187 2.11 -18.10 7.41
N LEU A 188 1.98 -17.24 6.40
CA LEU A 188 0.70 -16.73 5.94
C LEU A 188 0.05 -17.79 5.03
N HIS A 189 -1.05 -18.39 5.48
CA HIS A 189 -1.76 -19.46 4.78
C HIS A 189 -2.34 -18.97 3.43
N ASN A 190 -3.08 -17.86 3.45
CA ASN A 190 -3.74 -17.31 2.27
C ASN A 190 -2.81 -16.37 1.47
N THR A 191 -1.56 -16.79 1.24
CA THR A 191 -0.63 -15.99 0.44
C THR A 191 -0.94 -16.06 -1.06
N ALA A 192 -0.97 -14.89 -1.72
CA ALA A 192 -1.13 -14.79 -3.17
C ALA A 192 0.21 -14.93 -3.93
N ASN A 193 1.35 -14.88 -3.22
CA ASN A 193 2.68 -14.98 -3.82
C ASN A 193 3.51 -16.07 -3.14
N ARG A 194 3.43 -17.31 -3.66
CA ARG A 194 4.19 -18.46 -3.12
C ARG A 194 5.70 -18.41 -3.35
N LYS A 195 6.17 -17.50 -4.22
CA LYS A 195 7.61 -17.33 -4.52
C LYS A 195 8.28 -16.25 -3.65
N SER A 196 7.48 -15.40 -3.03
CA SER A 196 7.94 -14.40 -2.06
C SER A 196 8.16 -15.10 -0.72
N ASN A 197 9.36 -15.64 -0.50
CA ASN A 197 9.86 -15.71 0.86
C ASN A 197 9.79 -14.28 1.39
N SER A 198 8.94 -14.03 2.39
CA SER A 198 8.86 -12.72 3.05
C SER A 198 10.29 -12.29 3.36
N MET A 199 10.72 -11.17 2.78
CA MET A 199 12.09 -10.69 2.87
C MET A 199 12.44 -10.54 4.36
N GLN A 200 13.18 -11.51 4.91
CA GLN A 200 13.58 -11.52 6.31
C GLN A 200 14.67 -10.47 6.49
N ILE A 201 14.28 -9.27 6.91
CA ILE A 201 15.23 -8.20 7.22
C ILE A 201 15.92 -8.46 8.57
N ALA A 202 15.23 -9.12 9.50
CA ALA A 202 15.74 -9.39 10.84
C ALA A 202 16.52 -10.71 10.90
N THR A 203 17.76 -10.62 11.38
CA THR A 203 18.71 -11.73 11.48
C THR A 203 18.97 -12.19 12.90
N PHE A 204 18.52 -11.46 13.92
CA PHE A 204 18.76 -11.74 15.34
C PHE A 204 17.45 -11.79 16.13
N ALA A 205 17.40 -12.68 17.13
CA ALA A 205 16.37 -12.75 18.15
C ALA A 205 16.95 -12.30 19.49
N ASN A 206 16.13 -11.62 20.29
CA ASN A 206 16.49 -11.27 21.65
C ASN A 206 16.10 -12.42 22.58
N VAL A 207 17.06 -12.96 23.32
CA VAL A 207 16.85 -14.04 24.28
C VAL A 207 17.06 -13.50 25.68
N SER A 208 16.10 -13.69 26.58
CA SER A 208 16.20 -13.32 27.99
C SER A 208 16.82 -14.45 28.82
N ASN A 209 17.32 -14.11 30.01
CA ASN A 209 17.89 -15.10 30.94
C ASN A 209 16.89 -16.18 31.39
N LYS A 210 15.59 -15.93 31.23
CA LYS A 210 14.51 -16.89 31.49
C LYS A 210 14.20 -17.80 30.30
N GLY A 211 14.94 -17.66 29.20
CA GLY A 211 14.70 -18.39 27.95
C GLY A 211 13.52 -17.84 27.15
N GLU A 212 13.00 -16.66 27.51
CA GLU A 212 11.98 -15.98 26.69
C GLU A 212 12.68 -15.39 25.46
N ILE A 213 12.17 -15.74 24.28
CA ILE A 213 12.73 -15.34 23.00
C ILE A 213 11.73 -14.41 22.34
N SER A 214 12.19 -13.23 21.93
CA SER A 214 11.43 -12.28 21.12
C SER A 214 12.10 -12.20 19.75
N PHE A 215 11.41 -12.72 18.74
CA PHE A 215 11.84 -12.67 17.34
C PHE A 215 10.97 -11.67 16.59
N TYR A 216 11.64 -10.68 16.00
CA TYR A 216 11.01 -9.68 15.15
C TYR A 216 11.28 -10.04 13.70
N GLN A 217 10.29 -9.86 12.82
CA GLN A 217 10.46 -10.00 11.38
C GLN A 217 9.62 -8.96 10.65
N GLN A 218 10.27 -8.05 9.92
CA GLN A 218 9.59 -7.20 8.94
C GLN A 218 9.45 -7.95 7.62
N GLY A 219 8.36 -7.73 6.90
CA GLY A 219 8.18 -8.26 5.56
C GLY A 219 7.00 -7.66 4.83
N ILE A 220 7.06 -7.79 3.50
CA ILE A 220 5.93 -7.50 2.60
C ILE A 220 5.11 -8.78 2.44
N PHE A 221 3.82 -8.69 2.72
CA PHE A 221 2.91 -9.82 2.67
C PHE A 221 1.86 -9.62 1.58
N TYR A 222 1.80 -10.60 0.67
CA TYR A 222 0.79 -10.69 -0.38
C TYR A 222 -0.33 -11.59 0.10
N THR A 223 -1.48 -11.00 0.43
CA THR A 223 -2.62 -11.72 0.99
C THR A 223 -3.73 -11.81 -0.05
N TYR A 224 -4.23 -13.01 -0.30
CA TYR A 224 -5.45 -13.19 -1.07
C TYR A 224 -6.65 -12.72 -0.24
N CYS A 225 -7.39 -11.76 -0.79
CA CYS A 225 -8.56 -11.18 -0.15
C CYS A 225 -9.68 -11.03 -1.16
N LYS A 226 -10.83 -11.67 -0.88
CA LYS A 226 -12.01 -11.50 -1.70
C LYS A 226 -12.59 -10.10 -1.45
N MET A 227 -12.55 -9.24 -2.47
CA MET A 227 -13.03 -7.87 -2.42
C MET A 227 -14.40 -7.76 -3.11
N ASP A 228 -15.30 -7.03 -2.47
CA ASP A 228 -16.63 -6.74 -2.98
C ASP A 228 -16.68 -5.33 -3.55
N ILE A 229 -16.79 -5.23 -4.88
CA ILE A 229 -16.75 -3.96 -5.62
C ILE A 229 -18.15 -3.44 -5.98
N SER A 230 -19.22 -4.04 -5.44
CA SER A 230 -20.59 -3.70 -5.81
C SER A 230 -20.87 -2.20 -5.67
N TYR A 231 -20.40 -1.59 -4.59
CA TYR A 231 -20.61 -0.16 -4.28
C TYR A 231 -19.43 0.75 -4.65
N PHE A 232 -18.54 0.32 -5.55
CA PHE A 232 -17.42 1.15 -5.99
C PHE A 232 -17.89 2.54 -6.49
N PRO A 233 -17.26 3.66 -6.07
CA PRO A 233 -16.04 3.82 -5.25
C PRO A 233 -16.31 4.06 -3.75
N PHE A 234 -17.55 3.85 -3.30
CA PHE A 234 -17.99 3.99 -1.91
C PHE A 234 -18.00 2.61 -1.20
N ASP A 235 -17.01 1.79 -1.52
CA ASP A 235 -16.89 0.41 -1.07
C ASP A 235 -16.11 0.28 0.25
N THR A 236 -16.34 -0.83 0.94
CA THR A 236 -15.60 -1.23 2.14
C THR A 236 -15.14 -2.67 1.97
N GLN A 237 -13.85 -2.90 2.11
CA GLN A 237 -13.23 -4.21 1.96
C GLN A 237 -12.91 -4.82 3.31
N THR A 238 -13.12 -6.12 3.47
CA THR A 238 -12.78 -6.86 4.69
C THR A 238 -11.83 -8.00 4.33
N CYS A 239 -10.57 -7.88 4.72
CA CYS A 239 -9.53 -8.85 4.44
C CYS A 239 -9.07 -9.53 5.73
N SER A 240 -8.89 -10.85 5.68
CA SER A 240 -8.33 -11.63 6.79
C SER A 240 -6.94 -12.14 6.43
N LEU A 241 -5.95 -11.83 7.25
CA LEU A 241 -4.61 -12.41 7.18
C LEU A 241 -4.59 -13.64 8.10
N LEU A 242 -4.34 -14.82 7.54
CA LEU A 242 -4.40 -16.09 8.26
C LEU A 242 -2.98 -16.62 8.52
N TRP A 243 -2.54 -16.60 9.77
CA TRP A 243 -1.23 -17.07 10.18
C TRP A 243 -1.33 -18.42 10.88
N GLU A 244 -0.49 -19.37 10.49
CA GLU A 244 -0.46 -20.72 11.06
C GLU A 244 0.95 -21.31 11.00
N SER A 245 1.22 -22.33 11.82
CA SER A 245 2.40 -23.18 11.65
C SER A 245 2.25 -24.03 10.40
N TRP A 246 3.30 -24.12 9.60
CA TRP A 246 3.27 -24.88 8.35
C TRP A 246 3.38 -26.39 8.58
N SER A 247 4.26 -26.80 9.50
CA SER A 247 4.59 -28.22 9.72
C SER A 247 3.95 -28.79 10.99
N TYR A 248 3.75 -27.95 12.00
CA TYR A 248 3.27 -28.38 13.32
C TYR A 248 1.75 -28.29 13.45
N ASP A 249 1.16 -29.26 14.13
CA ASP A 249 -0.28 -29.25 14.43
C ASP A 249 -0.61 -28.58 15.78
N SER A 250 -1.90 -28.51 16.10
CA SER A 250 -2.41 -27.83 17.30
C SER A 250 -1.92 -28.43 18.63
N THR A 251 -1.42 -29.68 18.61
CA THR A 251 -0.90 -30.36 19.80
C THR A 251 0.57 -30.02 20.05
N GLU A 252 1.29 -29.62 19.01
CA GLU A 252 2.72 -29.31 19.06
C GLU A 252 2.97 -27.81 19.25
N ILE A 253 2.24 -26.95 18.54
CA ILE A 253 2.36 -25.50 18.66
C ILE A 253 1.00 -24.89 18.95
N GLU A 254 0.91 -24.11 20.02
CA GLU A 254 -0.26 -23.29 20.31
C GLU A 254 0.01 -21.84 19.93
N LEU A 255 -0.52 -21.43 18.78
CA LEU A 255 -0.42 -20.05 18.30
C LEU A 255 -1.49 -19.17 18.94
N THR A 256 -1.08 -18.14 19.67
CA THR A 256 -1.99 -17.23 20.37
C THR A 256 -1.78 -15.81 19.90
N PRO A 257 -2.75 -15.22 19.16
CA PRO A 257 -2.64 -13.85 18.71
C PRO A 257 -2.82 -12.89 19.90
N GLN A 258 -1.91 -11.94 20.03
CA GLN A 258 -1.98 -10.90 21.03
C GLN A 258 -3.00 -9.83 20.64
N LYS A 259 -3.69 -9.27 21.64
CA LYS A 259 -4.69 -8.20 21.47
C LYS A 259 -4.06 -6.82 21.25
N LYS A 260 -2.78 -6.65 21.63
CA LYS A 260 -2.01 -5.43 21.34
C LYS A 260 -1.67 -5.39 19.85
N VAL A 261 -2.70 -5.15 19.04
CA VAL A 261 -2.60 -4.98 17.60
C VAL A 261 -2.13 -3.55 17.38
N GLY A 262 -0.82 -3.37 17.19
CA GLY A 262 -0.24 -2.03 17.14
C GLY A 262 -0.35 -1.43 15.75
N LEU A 263 -1.21 -0.42 15.59
CA LEU A 263 -1.03 0.65 14.59
C LEU A 263 0.04 1.67 15.05
N VAL A 264 0.95 1.26 15.94
CA VAL A 264 1.86 2.13 16.71
C VAL A 264 2.80 2.92 15.79
N LEU A 265 2.94 2.51 14.53
CA LEU A 265 3.71 3.17 13.48
C LEU A 265 3.01 3.04 12.11
N TYR A 266 1.68 3.09 12.08
CA TYR A 266 0.94 2.97 10.82
C TYR A 266 1.04 4.27 10.00
N GLU A 267 1.51 4.14 8.76
CA GLU A 267 1.47 5.20 7.76
C GLU A 267 0.16 5.10 6.97
N ASP A 268 -0.67 6.14 7.10
CA ASP A 268 -1.96 6.22 6.43
C ASP A 268 -1.80 6.18 4.90
N SER A 269 -2.48 5.23 4.26
CA SER A 269 -2.63 5.24 2.80
C SER A 269 -3.47 6.44 2.35
N GLY A 270 -3.08 7.02 1.20
CA GLY A 270 -3.81 8.13 0.58
C GLY A 270 -5.19 7.71 0.06
N GLU A 271 -5.36 6.45 -0.33
CA GLU A 271 -6.56 5.93 -0.98
C GLU A 271 -7.48 5.16 -0.04
N PHE A 272 -6.92 4.40 0.90
CA PHE A 272 -7.68 3.56 1.83
C PHE A 272 -7.45 3.96 3.28
N GLU A 273 -8.51 3.94 4.06
CA GLU A 273 -8.49 4.15 5.51
C GLU A 273 -8.72 2.82 6.23
N VAL A 274 -7.88 2.52 7.22
CA VAL A 274 -8.06 1.35 8.09
C VAL A 274 -9.07 1.71 9.17
N THR A 275 -10.29 1.18 9.05
CA THR A 275 -11.38 1.45 10.00
C THR A 275 -11.41 0.48 11.17
N TYR A 276 -10.91 -0.74 10.96
CA TYR A 276 -10.92 -1.79 11.97
C TYR A 276 -9.77 -2.75 11.74
N PHE A 277 -9.06 -3.08 12.83
CA PHE A 277 -7.99 -4.06 12.82
C PHE A 277 -8.04 -4.86 14.12
N LYS A 278 -8.40 -6.14 14.05
CA LYS A 278 -8.57 -7.00 15.22
C LYS A 278 -7.99 -8.39 14.98
N SER A 279 -7.46 -8.98 16.04
CA SER A 279 -7.01 -10.36 16.05
C SER A 279 -8.06 -11.31 16.63
N SER A 280 -8.09 -12.54 16.09
CA SER A 280 -8.94 -13.63 16.52
C SER A 280 -8.17 -14.94 16.46
N LYS A 281 -8.38 -15.82 17.44
CA LYS A 281 -7.80 -17.18 17.44
C LYS A 281 -8.85 -18.15 16.91
N ARG A 282 -8.49 -18.95 15.90
CA ARG A 282 -9.36 -20.00 15.35
C ARG A 282 -8.65 -21.35 15.42
N LEU A 283 -9.43 -22.41 15.63
CA LEU A 283 -8.97 -23.78 15.45
C LEU A 283 -9.58 -24.30 14.16
N VAL A 284 -8.73 -24.67 13.19
CA VAL A 284 -9.16 -25.13 11.87
C VAL A 284 -8.79 -26.59 11.70
N LEU A 285 -9.75 -27.40 11.26
CA LEU A 285 -9.53 -28.79 10.89
C LEU A 285 -9.11 -28.84 9.41
N ASN A 286 -7.93 -29.40 9.14
CA ASN A 286 -7.46 -29.66 7.79
C ASN A 286 -7.11 -31.15 7.65
N GLY A 287 -7.94 -31.88 6.92
CA GLY A 287 -7.87 -33.34 6.85
C GLY A 287 -8.20 -33.97 8.22
N SER A 288 -7.24 -34.68 8.80
CA SER A 288 -7.37 -35.34 10.11
C SER A 288 -6.73 -34.57 11.27
N LYS A 289 -6.08 -33.43 11.00
CA LYS A 289 -5.33 -32.66 11.99
C LYS A 289 -5.92 -31.27 12.22
N TYR A 290 -5.84 -30.81 13.46
CA TYR A 290 -6.25 -29.47 13.86
C TYR A 290 -5.05 -28.53 13.87
N TYR A 291 -5.25 -27.26 13.49
CA TYR A 291 -4.24 -26.22 13.46
C TYR A 291 -4.76 -24.96 14.16
N TRP A 292 -3.90 -24.34 14.97
CA TRP A 292 -4.17 -23.02 15.54
C TRP A 292 -3.86 -21.94 14.52
N VAL A 293 -4.89 -21.20 14.12
CA VAL A 293 -4.79 -20.09 13.17
C VAL A 293 -4.96 -18.77 13.93
N ALA A 294 -3.97 -17.89 13.81
CA ALA A 294 -4.06 -16.51 14.22
C ALA A 294 -4.60 -15.68 13.04
N GLU A 295 -5.87 -15.31 13.11
CA GLU A 295 -6.52 -14.47 12.12
C GLU A 295 -6.42 -13.00 12.51
N TYR A 296 -5.96 -12.16 11.59
CA TYR A 296 -6.02 -10.71 11.69
C TYR A 296 -6.99 -10.17 10.65
N THR A 297 -8.12 -9.64 11.11
CA THR A 297 -9.14 -9.05 10.24
C THR A 297 -8.92 -7.55 10.12
N LEU A 298 -8.74 -7.11 8.87
CA LEU A 298 -8.54 -5.74 8.46
C LEU A 298 -9.77 -5.25 7.68
N ARG A 299 -10.36 -4.14 8.08
CA ARG A 299 -11.44 -3.48 7.33
C ARG A 299 -10.95 -2.16 6.75
N LEU A 300 -10.95 -2.09 5.43
CA LEU A 300 -10.48 -0.97 4.63
C LEU A 300 -11.68 -0.21 4.05
N ARG A 301 -11.68 1.10 4.17
CA ARG A 301 -12.69 1.98 3.56
C ARG A 301 -12.02 2.87 2.52
N ARG A 302 -12.52 2.90 1.29
CA ARG A 302 -11.97 3.73 0.23
C ARG A 302 -12.29 5.21 0.48
N ARG A 303 -11.35 6.10 0.13
CA ARG A 303 -11.55 7.56 0.07
C ARG A 303 -12.04 7.94 -1.33
N PRO A 304 -13.33 8.22 -1.52
CA PRO A 304 -13.94 8.30 -2.86
C PRO A 304 -13.65 9.61 -3.60
N LEU A 305 -13.09 10.62 -2.93
CA LEU A 305 -13.01 11.99 -3.47
C LEU A 305 -12.33 12.08 -4.83
N ALA A 306 -11.21 11.37 -5.02
CA ALA A 306 -10.51 11.34 -6.30
C ALA A 306 -11.39 10.78 -7.43
N TYR A 307 -12.16 9.73 -7.15
CA TYR A 307 -13.11 9.13 -8.10
C TYR A 307 -14.32 10.03 -8.34
N VAL A 308 -14.81 10.73 -7.32
CA VAL A 308 -15.92 11.69 -7.50
C VAL A 308 -15.53 12.80 -8.47
N PHE A 309 -14.36 13.43 -8.27
CA PHE A 309 -13.91 14.55 -9.12
C PHE A 309 -13.44 14.13 -10.51
N ASN A 310 -12.77 12.98 -10.64
CA ASN A 310 -12.17 12.56 -11.91
C ASN A 310 -13.05 11.61 -12.72
N LEU A 311 -13.99 10.90 -12.08
CA LEU A 311 -14.88 9.93 -12.73
C LEU A 311 -16.33 10.42 -12.78
N ILE A 312 -16.93 10.71 -11.62
CA ILE A 312 -18.39 10.95 -11.53
C ILE A 312 -18.78 12.33 -12.11
N ILE A 313 -18.07 13.40 -11.74
CA ILE A 313 -18.39 14.76 -12.19
C ILE A 313 -18.26 14.92 -13.71
N PRO A 314 -17.16 14.50 -14.37
CA PRO A 314 -17.04 14.61 -15.83
C PRO A 314 -18.12 13.84 -16.58
N CYS A 315 -18.47 12.64 -16.10
CA CYS A 315 -19.54 11.85 -16.69
C CYS A 315 -20.91 12.52 -16.53
N GLY A 316 -21.23 13.03 -15.34
CA GLY A 316 -22.45 13.79 -15.11
C GLY A 316 -22.57 15.03 -16.01
N LEU A 317 -21.45 15.72 -16.27
CA LEU A 317 -21.42 16.86 -17.20
C LEU A 317 -21.68 16.43 -18.65
N ILE A 318 -21.07 15.34 -19.12
CA ILE A 318 -21.33 14.80 -20.47
C ILE A 318 -22.83 14.45 -20.61
N ASN A 319 -23.41 13.80 -19.60
CA ASN A 319 -24.82 13.42 -19.62
C ASN A 319 -25.77 14.62 -19.57
N ALA A 320 -25.40 15.68 -18.84
CA ALA A 320 -26.14 16.95 -18.86
C ALA A 320 -26.12 17.60 -20.25
N VAL A 321 -24.97 17.54 -20.96
CA VAL A 321 -24.86 18.04 -22.34
C VAL A 321 -25.67 17.16 -23.31
N ALA A 322 -25.67 15.84 -23.14
CA ALA A 322 -26.49 14.94 -23.93
C ALA A 322 -28.00 15.26 -23.77
N LEU A 323 -28.48 15.54 -22.55
CA LEU A 323 -29.87 15.96 -22.34
C LEU A 323 -30.20 17.31 -22.98
N LEU A 324 -29.25 18.24 -23.06
CA LEU A 324 -29.42 19.54 -23.74
C LEU A 324 -29.67 19.38 -25.26
N VAL A 325 -29.26 18.27 -25.88
CA VAL A 325 -29.53 17.97 -27.31
C VAL A 325 -31.03 17.96 -27.59
N PHE A 326 -31.86 17.46 -26.65
CA PHE A 326 -33.32 17.44 -26.81
C PHE A 326 -33.95 18.83 -26.77
N TYR A 327 -33.34 19.76 -26.03
CA TYR A 327 -33.80 21.15 -25.95
C TYR A 327 -33.40 21.98 -27.18
N MET A 328 -32.41 21.51 -27.96
CA MET A 328 -31.93 22.25 -29.12
C MET A 328 -32.92 22.13 -30.30
N PRO A 329 -33.34 23.25 -30.91
CA PRO A 329 -34.25 23.23 -32.05
C PRO A 329 -33.60 22.58 -33.28
N SER A 330 -34.36 21.71 -33.94
CA SER A 330 -33.92 20.91 -35.11
C SER A 330 -33.49 21.75 -36.32
N GLN A 331 -33.99 22.98 -36.42
CA GLN A 331 -33.70 23.92 -37.52
C GLN A 331 -32.21 24.33 -37.61
N THR A 332 -31.41 23.99 -36.60
CA THR A 332 -30.04 24.47 -36.48
C THR A 332 -28.97 23.58 -37.11
N GLY A 333 -29.32 22.37 -37.57
CA GLY A 333 -28.39 21.43 -38.21
C GLY A 333 -27.33 20.80 -37.30
N GLU A 334 -27.00 21.44 -36.17
CA GLU A 334 -25.94 21.01 -35.22
C GLU A 334 -26.39 19.95 -34.20
N LYS A 335 -27.69 19.61 -34.17
CA LYS A 335 -28.26 18.66 -33.19
C LYS A 335 -27.61 17.29 -33.29
N VAL A 336 -27.43 16.79 -34.52
CA VAL A 336 -26.81 15.47 -34.78
C VAL A 336 -25.32 15.48 -34.43
N THR A 337 -24.60 16.54 -34.81
CA THR A 337 -23.18 16.72 -34.50
C THR A 337 -22.92 16.72 -32.99
N LEU A 338 -23.78 17.39 -32.21
CA LEU A 338 -23.66 17.44 -30.74
C LEU A 338 -23.89 16.04 -30.12
N GLY A 339 -24.89 15.30 -30.59
CA GLY A 339 -25.15 13.93 -30.12
C GLY A 339 -23.98 12.98 -30.36
N ILE A 340 -23.46 12.94 -31.61
CA ILE A 340 -22.31 12.10 -31.97
C ILE A 340 -21.08 12.47 -31.13
N ASN A 341 -20.82 13.77 -30.92
CA ASN A 341 -19.69 14.21 -30.11
C ASN A 341 -19.81 13.79 -28.63
N CYS A 342 -21.01 13.78 -28.06
CA CYS A 342 -21.25 13.26 -26.71
C CYS A 342 -20.94 11.76 -26.60
N LEU A 343 -21.45 10.97 -27.54
CA LEU A 343 -21.24 9.51 -27.60
C LEU A 343 -19.74 9.17 -27.76
N VAL A 344 -19.03 9.88 -28.64
CA VAL A 344 -17.58 9.73 -28.81
C VAL A 344 -16.83 10.14 -27.55
N SER A 345 -17.17 11.28 -26.94
CA SER A 345 -16.52 11.75 -25.70
C SER A 345 -16.69 10.74 -24.56
N MET A 346 -17.89 10.17 -24.41
CA MET A 346 -18.17 9.15 -23.41
C MET A 346 -17.41 7.86 -23.68
N THR A 347 -17.38 7.40 -24.92
CA THR A 347 -16.65 6.18 -25.30
C THR A 347 -15.15 6.32 -25.04
N VAL A 348 -14.56 7.47 -25.38
CA VAL A 348 -13.15 7.76 -25.07
C VAL A 348 -12.93 7.79 -23.55
N PHE A 349 -13.84 8.39 -22.79
CA PHE A 349 -13.75 8.42 -21.34
C PHE A 349 -13.78 7.02 -20.72
N LEU A 350 -14.68 6.17 -21.21
CA LEU A 350 -14.81 4.78 -20.76
C LEU A 350 -13.60 3.93 -21.12
N ILE A 351 -13.06 4.07 -22.33
CA ILE A 351 -11.82 3.37 -22.72
C ILE A 351 -10.67 3.77 -21.78
N ASN A 352 -10.56 5.04 -21.39
CA ASN A 352 -9.51 5.49 -20.46
C ASN A 352 -9.67 4.92 -19.05
N ILE A 353 -10.89 4.66 -18.60
CA ILE A 353 -11.18 4.24 -17.22
C ILE A 353 -11.37 2.72 -17.11
N LYS A 354 -11.57 2.02 -18.23
CA LYS A 354 -11.71 0.56 -18.30
C LYS A 354 -10.61 -0.18 -17.54
N ASP A 355 -9.37 0.29 -17.65
CA ASP A 355 -8.23 -0.36 -17.00
C ASP A 355 -8.18 -0.07 -15.49
N SER A 356 -8.80 1.02 -15.04
CA SER A 356 -8.95 1.37 -13.62
C SER A 356 -10.18 0.74 -12.96
N LEU A 357 -11.14 0.24 -13.75
CA LEU A 357 -12.30 -0.45 -13.22
C LEU A 357 -11.92 -1.88 -12.82
N PRO A 358 -12.31 -2.33 -11.63
CA PRO A 358 -12.02 -3.68 -11.18
C PRO A 358 -12.78 -4.71 -12.05
N SER A 359 -12.04 -5.51 -12.82
CA SER A 359 -12.61 -6.62 -13.59
C SER A 359 -12.81 -7.84 -12.69
N THR A 360 -13.83 -7.83 -11.87
CA THR A 360 -14.23 -8.98 -11.03
C THR A 360 -15.50 -9.61 -11.57
N GLY A 361 -15.87 -10.78 -11.06
CA GLY A 361 -17.13 -11.45 -11.43
C GLY A 361 -18.40 -10.72 -10.98
N THR A 362 -18.29 -9.64 -10.18
CA THR A 362 -19.44 -8.82 -9.75
C THR A 362 -19.50 -7.51 -10.51
N ILE A 363 -20.69 -7.12 -10.97
CA ILE A 363 -20.93 -5.85 -11.65
C ILE A 363 -21.02 -4.75 -10.58
N SER A 364 -20.24 -3.67 -10.75
CA SER A 364 -20.31 -2.48 -9.89
C SER A 364 -21.46 -1.55 -10.31
N ILE A 365 -21.95 -0.71 -9.40
CA ILE A 365 -22.98 0.31 -9.71
C ILE A 365 -22.53 1.25 -10.84
N ILE A 366 -21.24 1.61 -10.88
CA ILE A 366 -20.69 2.44 -11.96
C ILE A 366 -20.76 1.72 -13.32
N SER A 367 -20.41 0.42 -13.36
CA SER A 367 -20.52 -0.35 -14.61
C SER A 367 -21.97 -0.52 -15.06
N GLU A 368 -22.91 -0.68 -14.14
CA GLU A 368 -24.35 -0.74 -14.46
C GLU A 368 -24.84 0.60 -15.02
N TYR A 369 -24.42 1.71 -14.40
CA TYR A 369 -24.72 3.06 -14.89
C TYR A 369 -24.22 3.30 -16.32
N PHE A 370 -22.99 2.88 -16.62
CA PHE A 370 -22.44 3.01 -17.97
C PHE A 370 -23.13 2.11 -18.99
N LEU A 371 -23.55 0.91 -18.58
CA LEU A 371 -24.29 0.00 -19.46
C LEU A 371 -25.68 0.54 -19.78
N LEU A 372 -26.38 1.10 -18.78
CA LEU A 372 -27.65 1.79 -18.99
C LEU A 372 -27.53 3.02 -19.89
N TYR A 373 -26.42 3.75 -19.78
CA TYR A 373 -26.14 4.88 -20.66
C TYR A 373 -26.03 4.42 -22.14
N TYR A 374 -25.26 3.37 -22.42
CA TYR A 374 -25.12 2.84 -23.77
C TYR A 374 -26.45 2.33 -24.35
N LEU A 375 -27.22 1.58 -23.57
CA LEU A 375 -28.55 1.10 -24.01
C LEU A 375 -29.53 2.25 -24.23
N GLY A 376 -29.45 3.30 -23.39
CA GLY A 376 -30.29 4.48 -23.51
C GLY A 376 -30.08 5.25 -24.82
N GLU A 377 -28.83 5.33 -25.31
CA GLU A 377 -28.55 5.98 -26.59
C GLU A 377 -28.95 5.11 -27.80
N GLU A 378 -28.80 3.79 -27.71
CA GLU A 378 -29.19 2.84 -28.77
C GLU A 378 -30.72 2.76 -28.98
N ILE A 379 -31.51 3.10 -27.96
CA ILE A 379 -32.98 3.19 -28.05
C ILE A 379 -33.44 4.56 -28.62
N VAL A 380 -32.57 5.57 -28.64
CA VAL A 380 -32.89 6.93 -29.07
C VAL A 380 -32.53 7.19 -30.55
N GLU A 381 -31.63 6.39 -31.14
CA GLU A 381 -31.46 6.26 -32.60
C GLU A 381 -32.58 5.42 -33.22
#